data_AF-A0A2D9N669-F1
#
_entry.id   AF-A0A2D9N669-F1
#
_cell.length_a   1.000
_cell.length_b   1.000
_cell.length_c   1.000
_cell.angle_alpha   90.00
_cell.angle_beta   90.00
_cell.angle_gamma   90.00
#
_symmetry.space_group_name_H-M   'P 1'
#
loop_
_entity.id
_entity.type
_entity.pdbx_description
1 polymer ?
#
loop_
_entity_poly.entity_id
_entity_poly.type
_entity_poly.pdbx_seq_one_letter_code
_entity_poly.pdbx_strand_id
1 'polypeptide(L)'
;MDKFGNKALISDLIALARADEKVTEVEYDFIIRLAERMRISSAEVKELFENPLPSKPLLTELERITHFYKLVLVMNVDKETHEKEIVAVRNFGLKMGIRPGVVDQILLRMEEYEDKIIPSEELLKIFQTYYN
;
A
#
# COMPACT_ATOMS: atom_id res chain seq x y z
N MET A 1 3.24 13.46 -10.56
CA MET A 1 4.18 12.33 -10.83
C MET A 1 4.17 12.00 -12.30
N ASP A 2 5.33 11.68 -12.87
CA ASP A 2 5.41 11.09 -14.20
C ASP A 2 4.88 9.65 -14.21
N LYS A 3 4.65 9.11 -15.41
CA LYS A 3 4.04 7.79 -15.62
C LYS A 3 4.91 6.65 -15.07
N PHE A 4 6.23 6.76 -15.17
CA PHE A 4 7.16 5.76 -14.65
C PHE A 4 7.07 5.67 -13.13
N GLY A 5 7.03 6.82 -12.46
CA GLY A 5 6.86 6.93 -11.03
C GLY A 5 5.57 6.26 -10.55
N ASN A 6 4.47 6.40 -11.28
CA ASN A 6 3.22 5.73 -10.94
C ASN A 6 3.31 4.20 -11.12
N LYS A 7 3.97 3.71 -12.18
CA LYS A 7 4.20 2.27 -12.38
C LYS A 7 5.02 1.65 -11.26
N ALA A 8 6.03 2.35 -10.74
CA ALA A 8 6.82 1.88 -9.59
C ALA A 8 5.95 1.72 -8.33
N LEU A 9 5.06 2.69 -8.06
CA LEU A 9 4.12 2.58 -6.93
C LEU A 9 3.14 1.41 -7.11
N ILE A 10 2.62 1.19 -8.32
CA ILE A 10 1.78 0.02 -8.58
C ILE A 10 2.56 -1.29 -8.41
N SER A 11 3.85 -1.32 -8.75
CA SER A 11 4.71 -2.49 -8.54
C SER A 11 4.87 -2.81 -7.05
N ASP A 12 4.93 -1.81 -6.18
CA ASP A 12 4.93 -2.02 -4.72
C ASP A 12 3.62 -2.68 -4.25
N LEU A 13 2.47 -2.24 -4.77
CA LEU A 13 1.17 -2.84 -4.44
C LEU A 13 1.09 -4.31 -4.89
N ILE A 14 1.59 -4.60 -6.10
CA ILE A 14 1.65 -5.97 -6.64
C ILE A 14 2.59 -6.84 -5.81
N ALA A 15 3.73 -6.29 -5.38
CA ALA A 15 4.69 -7.01 -4.55
C ALA A 15 4.10 -7.33 -3.16
N LEU A 16 3.25 -6.46 -2.62
CA LEU A 16 2.53 -6.72 -1.39
C LEU A 16 1.50 -7.85 -1.55
N ALA A 17 0.60 -7.76 -2.54
CA ALA A 17 -0.42 -8.77 -2.79
C ALA A 17 0.17 -10.15 -3.17
N ARG A 18 1.43 -10.20 -3.56
CA ARG A 18 2.15 -11.46 -3.84
C ARG A 18 2.89 -12.02 -2.63
N ALA A 19 2.87 -11.35 -1.49
CA ALA A 19 3.67 -11.74 -0.33
C ALA A 19 3.33 -13.16 0.17
N ASP A 20 2.10 -13.63 -0.01
CA ASP A 20 1.63 -14.95 0.39
C ASP A 20 1.54 -15.98 -0.75
N GLU A 21 2.04 -15.63 -1.94
CA GLU A 21 2.02 -16.42 -3.20
C GLU A 21 0.63 -16.55 -3.86
N LYS A 22 -0.41 -15.85 -3.39
CA LYS A 22 -1.74 -15.87 -4.00
C LYS A 22 -2.37 -14.48 -4.04
N VAL A 23 -2.56 -13.96 -5.24
CA VAL A 23 -3.32 -12.72 -5.45
C VAL A 23 -4.77 -13.08 -5.71
N THR A 24 -5.69 -12.59 -4.88
CA THR A 24 -7.13 -12.81 -5.07
C THR A 24 -7.68 -11.92 -6.19
N GLU A 25 -8.85 -12.28 -6.73
CA GLU A 25 -9.52 -11.44 -7.75
C GLU A 25 -9.88 -10.05 -7.18
N VAL A 26 -10.21 -9.98 -5.89
CA VAL A 26 -10.58 -8.73 -5.21
C VAL A 26 -9.37 -7.80 -5.10
N GLU A 27 -8.20 -8.32 -4.71
CA GLU A 27 -6.95 -7.56 -4.69
C GLU A 27 -6.54 -7.08 -6.08
N TYR A 28 -6.62 -7.96 -7.07
CA TYR A 28 -6.28 -7.63 -8.45
C TYR A 28 -7.14 -6.49 -8.99
N ASP A 29 -8.47 -6.60 -8.84
CA ASP A 29 -9.42 -5.58 -9.25
C ASP A 29 -9.20 -4.25 -8.51
N PHE A 30 -8.85 -4.32 -7.23
CA PHE A 30 -8.55 -3.13 -6.45
C PHE A 30 -7.27 -2.43 -6.92
N ILE A 31 -6.20 -3.18 -7.21
CA ILE A 31 -4.97 -2.65 -7.78
C ILE A 31 -5.25 -1.99 -9.14
N ILE A 32 -6.08 -2.59 -10.00
CA ILE A 32 -6.49 -1.96 -11.27
C ILE A 32 -7.18 -0.62 -11.02
N ARG A 33 -8.16 -0.56 -10.11
CA ARG A 33 -8.88 0.68 -9.81
C ARG A 33 -7.96 1.78 -9.27
N LEU A 34 -6.94 1.42 -8.48
CA LEU A 34 -5.90 2.36 -8.03
C LEU A 34 -5.02 2.82 -9.19
N ALA A 35 -4.62 1.91 -10.07
CA ALA A 35 -3.81 2.18 -11.25
C ALA A 35 -4.50 3.15 -12.22
N GLU A 36 -5.80 2.98 -12.48
CA GLU A 36 -6.59 3.86 -13.34
C GLU A 36 -6.60 5.31 -12.82
N ARG A 37 -6.78 5.50 -11.51
CA ARG A 37 -6.69 6.83 -10.86
C ARG A 37 -5.29 7.45 -11.01
N MET A 38 -4.28 6.62 -11.19
CA MET A 38 -2.88 7.00 -11.42
C MET A 38 -2.52 7.04 -12.92
N ARG A 39 -3.51 6.97 -13.82
CA ARG A 39 -3.35 6.99 -15.28
C ARG A 39 -2.47 5.84 -15.82
N ILE A 40 -2.52 4.70 -15.14
CA ILE A 40 -1.92 3.43 -15.57
C ILE A 40 -3.07 2.53 -16.02
N SER A 41 -3.00 2.04 -17.26
CA SER A 41 -4.04 1.16 -17.82
C SER A 41 -3.95 -0.26 -17.27
N SER A 42 -5.04 -1.02 -17.32
CA SER A 42 -5.06 -2.43 -16.91
C SER A 42 -4.05 -3.29 -17.67
N ALA A 43 -3.78 -2.97 -18.94
CA ALA A 43 -2.74 -3.63 -19.73
C ALA A 43 -1.33 -3.39 -19.15
N GLU A 44 -1.05 -2.17 -18.69
CA GLU A 44 0.21 -1.85 -18.01
C GLU A 44 0.28 -2.49 -16.63
N VAL A 45 -0.83 -2.59 -15.90
CA VAL A 45 -0.87 -3.35 -14.63
C VAL A 45 -0.50 -4.81 -14.88
N LYS A 46 -1.11 -5.44 -15.90
CA LYS A 46 -0.78 -6.82 -16.28
C LYS A 46 0.70 -7.00 -16.62
N GLU A 47 1.28 -6.06 -17.36
CA GLU A 47 2.73 -6.04 -17.64
C GLU A 47 3.56 -5.97 -16.36
N LEU A 48 3.15 -5.19 -15.35
CA LEU A 48 3.84 -5.08 -14.06
C LEU A 48 3.69 -6.33 -13.19
N PHE A 49 2.64 -7.14 -13.37
CA PHE A 49 2.57 -8.48 -12.76
C PHE A 49 3.63 -9.40 -13.37
N GLU A 50 3.99 -9.26 -14.64
CA GLU A 50 5.04 -10.08 -15.26
C GLU A 50 6.44 -9.50 -14.99
N ASN A 51 6.57 -8.17 -15.07
CA ASN A 51 7.82 -7.43 -15.01
C ASN A 51 7.70 -6.25 -14.03
N PRO A 52 7.75 -6.49 -12.70
CA PRO A 52 7.61 -5.44 -11.71
C PRO A 52 8.79 -4.47 -11.76
N LEU A 53 8.52 -3.18 -11.53
CA LEU A 53 9.55 -2.17 -11.39
C LEU A 53 10.08 -2.12 -9.95
N PRO A 54 11.34 -1.70 -9.75
CA PRO A 54 11.86 -1.48 -8.41
C PRO A 54 11.11 -0.34 -7.70
N SER A 55 10.97 -0.46 -6.38
CA SER A 55 10.46 0.61 -5.52
C SER A 55 11.29 1.87 -5.73
N LYS A 56 10.61 3.02 -5.81
CA LYS A 56 11.29 4.31 -5.95
C LYS A 56 11.37 5.06 -4.61
N PRO A 57 12.37 5.94 -4.43
CA PRO A 57 12.38 6.86 -3.30
C PRO A 57 11.17 7.80 -3.32
N LEU A 58 10.56 8.02 -2.16
CA LEU A 58 9.49 9.01 -1.93
C LEU A 58 10.05 10.16 -1.10
N LEU A 59 10.06 11.35 -1.70
CA LEU A 59 10.83 12.48 -1.19
C LEU A 59 10.09 13.18 -0.05
N THR A 60 8.78 13.36 -0.21
CA THR A 60 7.97 14.04 0.80
C THR A 60 7.34 13.05 1.76
N GLU A 61 7.10 13.51 2.98
CA GLU A 61 6.38 12.75 3.99
C GLU A 61 4.96 12.40 3.52
N LEU A 62 4.25 13.37 2.94
CA LEU A 62 2.92 13.15 2.42
C LEU A 62 2.89 12.05 1.35
N GLU A 63 3.88 11.98 0.46
CA GLU A 63 3.99 10.90 -0.53
C GLU A 63 4.16 9.53 0.13
N ARG A 64 5.03 9.43 1.15
CA ARG A 64 5.24 8.19 1.91
C ARG A 64 3.96 7.74 2.59
N ILE A 65 3.30 8.65 3.29
CA ILE A 65 2.04 8.42 4.00
C ILE A 65 0.96 7.94 3.04
N THR A 66 0.77 8.67 1.94
CA THR A 66 -0.28 8.37 0.96
C THR A 66 -0.02 7.01 0.29
N HIS A 67 1.24 6.70 -0.03
CA HIS A 67 1.56 5.41 -0.65
C HIS A 67 1.46 4.25 0.34
N PHE A 68 1.93 4.43 1.57
CA PHE A 68 1.76 3.44 2.64
C PHE A 68 0.29 3.14 2.91
N TYR A 69 -0.57 4.16 2.90
CA TYR A 69 -2.02 3.96 3.03
C TYR A 69 -2.59 3.08 1.91
N LYS A 70 -2.12 3.23 0.67
CA LYS A 70 -2.56 2.35 -0.44
C LYS A 70 -2.12 0.91 -0.24
N LEU A 71 -0.91 0.67 0.27
CA LEU A 71 -0.44 -0.66 0.64
C LEU A 71 -1.37 -1.31 1.67
N VAL A 72 -1.68 -0.55 2.73
CA VAL A 72 -2.63 -1.01 3.76
C VAL A 72 -4.01 -1.29 3.18
N LEU A 73 -4.52 -0.45 2.27
CA LEU A 73 -5.82 -0.70 1.63
C LEU A 73 -5.84 -1.98 0.79
N VAL A 74 -4.76 -2.28 0.06
CA VAL A 74 -4.65 -3.52 -0.74
C VAL A 74 -4.70 -4.74 0.19
N MET A 75 -3.89 -4.75 1.24
CA MET A 75 -3.81 -5.86 2.22
C MET A 75 -5.14 -6.19 2.91
N ASN A 76 -6.12 -5.28 2.93
CA ASN A 76 -7.38 -5.49 3.66
C ASN A 76 -8.60 -5.67 2.78
N VAL A 77 -8.46 -5.57 1.45
CA VAL A 77 -9.62 -5.42 0.58
C VAL A 77 -10.54 -6.65 0.58
N ASP A 78 -9.98 -7.84 0.82
CA ASP A 78 -10.71 -9.11 0.95
C ASP A 78 -10.97 -9.52 2.41
N LYS A 79 -10.58 -8.68 3.38
CA LYS A 79 -10.65 -8.91 4.83
C LYS A 79 -9.83 -10.10 5.35
N GLU A 80 -8.96 -10.68 4.53
CA GLU A 80 -8.09 -11.80 4.90
C GLU A 80 -6.64 -11.32 5.07
N THR A 81 -6.33 -10.77 6.24
CA THR A 81 -4.96 -10.28 6.52
C THR A 81 -4.01 -11.45 6.84
N HIS A 82 -3.06 -11.75 5.96
CA HIS A 82 -2.07 -12.80 6.19
C HIS A 82 -0.82 -12.27 6.89
N GLU A 83 -0.19 -13.09 7.75
CA GLU A 83 1.04 -12.69 8.49
C GLU A 83 2.17 -12.25 7.55
N LYS A 84 2.30 -12.88 6.38
CA LYS A 84 3.29 -12.53 5.36
C LYS A 84 3.07 -11.13 4.79
N GLU A 85 1.83 -10.72 4.60
CA GLU A 85 1.49 -9.38 4.11
C GLU A 85 1.75 -8.33 5.19
N ILE A 86 1.45 -8.62 6.46
CA ILE A 86 1.77 -7.73 7.59
C ILE A 86 3.30 -7.48 7.64
N VAL A 87 4.10 -8.55 7.49
CA VAL A 87 5.55 -8.44 7.42
C VAL A 87 5.98 -7.60 6.20
N ALA A 88 5.36 -7.81 5.04
CA ALA A 88 5.65 -7.04 3.83
C ALA A 88 5.29 -5.54 3.99
N VAL A 89 4.13 -5.20 4.55
CA VAL A 89 3.73 -3.81 4.87
C VAL A 89 4.73 -3.17 5.82
N ARG A 90 5.14 -3.85 6.89
CA ARG A 90 6.18 -3.34 7.82
C ARG A 90 7.50 -3.06 7.10
N ASN A 91 7.93 -3.96 6.23
CA ASN A 91 9.14 -3.78 5.44
C ASN A 91 9.05 -2.60 4.47
N PHE A 92 7.89 -2.40 3.83
CA PHE A 92 7.65 -1.21 3.01
C PHE A 92 7.68 0.07 3.84
N GLY A 93 7.03 0.09 5.00
CA GLY A 93 7.08 1.23 5.93
C GLY A 93 8.51 1.59 6.31
N LEU A 94 9.32 0.60 6.68
CA LEU A 94 10.74 0.79 7.00
C LEU A 94 11.54 1.33 5.81
N LYS A 95 11.38 0.76 4.61
CA LYS A 95 12.06 1.21 3.38
C LYS A 95 11.70 2.66 3.01
N MET A 96 10.48 3.08 3.32
CA MET A 96 10.05 4.46 3.10
C MET A 96 10.59 5.39 4.20
N GLY A 97 11.06 4.89 5.35
CA GLY A 97 11.46 5.71 6.49
C GLY A 97 10.27 6.15 7.36
N ILE A 98 9.18 5.38 7.32
CA ILE A 98 8.08 5.50 8.28
C ILE A 98 8.53 4.84 9.58
N ARG A 99 8.33 5.54 10.70
CA ARG A 99 8.71 5.03 12.03
C ARG A 99 7.93 3.73 12.31
N PRO A 100 8.58 2.64 12.78
CA PRO A 100 7.88 1.38 13.06
C PRO A 100 6.66 1.53 13.97
N GLY A 101 6.75 2.36 15.01
CA GLY A 101 5.61 2.64 15.90
C GLY A 101 4.39 3.26 15.21
N VAL A 102 4.58 4.02 14.12
CA VAL A 102 3.47 4.54 13.31
C VAL A 102 2.80 3.42 12.53
N VAL A 103 3.60 2.53 11.93
CA VAL A 103 3.08 1.35 11.22
C VAL A 103 2.28 0.47 12.17
N ASP A 104 2.83 0.18 13.35
CA ASP A 104 2.16 -0.67 14.34
C ASP A 104 0.87 -0.01 14.87
N GLN A 105 0.83 1.31 15.06
CA GLN A 105 -0.42 2.00 15.42
C GLN A 105 -1.47 1.93 14.32
N ILE A 106 -1.09 2.06 13.05
CA ILE A 106 -2.01 1.91 11.92
C ILE A 106 -2.56 0.49 11.91
N LEU A 107 -1.70 -0.53 11.99
CA LEU A 107 -2.13 -1.93 12.02
C LEU A 107 -3.05 -2.24 13.20
N LEU A 108 -2.74 -1.73 14.40
CA LEU A 108 -3.57 -1.90 15.59
C LEU A 108 -4.93 -1.22 15.41
N ARG A 109 -4.93 0.02 14.92
CA ARG A 109 -6.16 0.79 14.74
C ARG A 109 -7.07 0.19 13.67
N MET A 110 -6.53 -0.52 12.68
CA MET A 110 -7.32 -1.19 11.66
C MET A 110 -8.21 -2.29 12.24
N GLU A 111 -7.73 -3.01 13.27
CA GLU A 111 -8.50 -4.07 13.93
C GLU A 111 -9.75 -3.54 14.65
N GLU A 112 -9.88 -2.21 14.81
CA GLU A 112 -11.06 -1.55 15.38
C GLU A 112 -12.19 -1.33 14.33
N TYR A 113 -11.94 -1.59 13.04
CA TYR A 113 -12.91 -1.39 11.95
C TYR A 113 -13.37 -2.74 11.36
N GLU A 114 -14.68 -2.89 11.12
CA GLU A 114 -15.29 -4.14 10.61
C GLU A 114 -14.82 -4.53 9.19
N ASP A 115 -14.40 -3.55 8.39
CA ASP A 115 -13.80 -3.74 7.07
C ASP A 115 -12.27 -3.62 7.09
N LYS A 116 -11.67 -3.40 8.26
CA LYS A 116 -10.24 -3.11 8.46
C LYS A 116 -9.74 -1.89 7.68
N ILE A 117 -10.65 -1.01 7.23
CA ILE A 117 -10.31 0.22 6.51
C ILE A 117 -10.35 1.39 7.48
N ILE A 118 -9.18 1.95 7.78
CA ILE A 118 -9.08 3.18 8.58
C ILE A 118 -9.54 4.38 7.71
N PRO A 119 -10.46 5.23 8.19
CA PRO A 119 -10.80 6.49 7.55
C PRO A 119 -9.58 7.41 7.40
N SER A 120 -9.48 8.13 6.29
CA SER A 120 -8.33 9.00 6.01
C SER A 120 -8.05 10.04 7.10
N GLU A 121 -9.08 10.53 7.79
CA GLU A 121 -8.94 11.49 8.90
C GLU A 121 -8.21 10.89 10.10
N GLU A 122 -8.50 9.63 10.45
CA GLU A 122 -7.84 8.94 11.57
C GLU A 122 -6.40 8.60 11.23
N LEU A 123 -6.15 8.21 9.98
CA LEU A 123 -4.79 8.01 9.49
C LEU A 123 -3.96 9.30 9.64
N LEU A 124 -4.51 10.45 9.22
CA LEU A 124 -3.84 11.75 9.35
C LEU A 124 -3.55 12.11 10.81
N LYS A 125 -4.44 11.79 11.76
CA LYS A 125 -4.20 12.02 13.19
C LYS A 125 -3.02 11.21 13.72
N ILE A 126 -2.92 9.93 13.33
CA ILE A 126 -1.79 9.06 13.70
C ILE A 126 -0.49 9.70 13.19
N PHE A 127 -0.45 10.11 11.92
CA PHE A 127 0.72 10.76 11.36
C PHE A 127 1.06 12.08 12.08
N GLN A 128 0.09 12.98 12.29
CA GLN A 128 0.33 14.23 13.01
C GLN A 128 0.91 14.04 14.42
N THR A 129 0.62 12.92 15.09
CA THR A 129 1.12 12.64 16.44
C THR A 129 2.63 12.31 16.46
N TYR A 130 3.18 11.78 15.37
CA TYR A 130 4.58 11.30 15.30
C TYR A 130 5.51 12.21 14.51
N TYR A 131 4.96 13.19 13.81
CA TYR A 131 5.68 14.11 12.94
C TYR A 131 5.64 15.57 13.44
N ASN A 132 5.00 15.82 14.59
CA ASN A 132 5.10 17.07 15.36
C ASN A 132 6.03 16.91 16.57
#